data_AF-A0A2K3KLU9-F1
#
_entry.id   AF-A0A2K3KLU9-F1
#
_cell.length_a   1.000
_cell.length_b   1.000
_cell.length_c   1.000
_cell.angle_alpha   90.00
_cell.angle_beta   90.00
_cell.angle_gamma   90.00
#
_symmetry.space_group_name_H-M   'P 1'
#
loop_
_entity.id
_entity.type
_entity.pdbx_description
1 polymer ?
#
loop_
_entity_poly.entity_id
_entity_poly.type
_entity_poly.pdbx_seq_one_letter_code
_entity_poly.pdbx_strand_id
1 'polypeptide(L)' 'MREDGGYEIIKKAIEKLGLRHKEHIAAYGEGNERRLTGKHETADINTFTW' A
#
# COMPACT_ATOMS: atom_id res chain seq x y z
N MET A 1 15.53 0.22 8.81
CA MET A 1 15.29 -0.02 7.37
C MET A 1 16.58 -0.08 6.58
N ARG A 2 17.49 0.90 6.70
CA ARG A 2 18.75 0.94 5.93
C ARG A 2 19.93 0.21 6.59
N GLU A 3 19.84 -0.01 7.89
CA GLU A 3 20.82 -0.78 8.67
C GLU A 3 20.56 -2.30 8.62
N ASP A 4 21.52 -3.08 9.10
CA ASP A 4 21.41 -4.53 9.29
C ASP A 4 20.15 -4.91 10.09
N GLY A 5 19.48 -5.98 9.67
CA GLY A 5 18.16 -6.36 10.19
C GLY A 5 17.01 -5.46 9.70
N GLY A 6 17.29 -4.53 8.78
CA GLY A 6 16.32 -3.57 8.25
C GLY A 6 15.11 -4.19 7.56
N TYR A 7 15.24 -5.41 7.03
CA TYR A 7 14.15 -6.13 6.35
C TYR A 7 12.95 -6.40 7.27
N GLU A 8 13.19 -6.82 8.52
CA GLU A 8 12.11 -7.05 9.49
C GLU A 8 11.41 -5.74 9.89
N ILE A 9 12.16 -4.64 9.89
CA ILE A 9 11.58 -3.31 10.13
C ILE A 9 10.71 -2.87 8.94
N ILE A 10 11.11 -3.21 7.71
CA ILE A 10 10.32 -2.95 6.50
C ILE A 10 9.01 -3.72 6.56
N LYS A 11 9.03 -5.03 6.86
CA LYS A 11 7.81 -5.84 6.98
C LYS A 11 6.84 -5.27 8.01
N LYS A 12 7.32 -4.95 9.22
CA LYS A 12 6.50 -4.32 10.27
C LYS A 12 5.91 -2.98 9.85
N ALA A 13 6.62 -2.21 9.03
CA ALA A 13 6.10 -0.95 8.49
C ALA A 13 5.01 -1.21 7.44
N ILE A 14 5.21 -2.18 6.55
CA ILE A 14 4.23 -2.57 5.54
C ILE A 14 2.94 -3.10 6.17
N GLU A 15 3.02 -3.90 7.22
CA GLU A 15 1.85 -4.35 7.99
C GLU A 15 1.03 -3.16 8.51
N LYS A 16 1.69 -2.14 9.08
CA LYS A 16 1.03 -0.91 9.55
C LYS A 16 0.38 -0.11 8.42
N LEU A 17 0.98 -0.10 7.22
CA LEU A 17 0.37 0.53 6.04
C LEU A 17 -0.91 -0.20 5.63
N GLY A 18 -0.90 -1.53 5.64
CA GLY A 18 -2.08 -2.35 5.33
C GLY A 18 -3.25 -2.10 6.28
N LEU A 19 -2.99 -1.94 7.58
CA LEU A 19 -4.02 -1.63 8.57
C LEU A 19 -4.76 -0.31 8.31
N ARG A 20 -4.11 0.66 7.66
CA ARG A 20 -4.65 2.00 7.39
C ARG A 20 -4.92 2.23 5.90
N HIS A 21 -4.97 1.16 5.09
CA HIS A 21 -5.11 1.23 3.63
C HIS A 21 -6.26 2.13 3.19
N LYS A 22 -7.46 1.96 3.75
CA LYS A 22 -8.66 2.74 3.38
C LYS A 22 -8.49 4.23 3.63
N GLU A 23 -7.88 4.60 4.76
CA GLU A 23 -7.63 6.00 5.13
C GLU A 23 -6.60 6.63 4.19
N HIS A 24 -5.55 5.89 3.83
CA HIS A 24 -4.54 6.36 2.90
C HIS A 24 -5.10 6.52 1.48
N ILE A 25 -5.89 5.55 0.98
CA ILE A 25 -6.53 5.64 -0.35
C ILE A 25 -7.39 6.89 -0.47
N ALA A 26 -8.13 7.26 0.58
CA ALA A 26 -8.94 8.48 0.59
C ALA A 26 -8.11 9.77 0.42
N ALA A 27 -6.83 9.75 0.82
CA ALA A 27 -5.92 10.89 0.72
C ALA A 27 -5.00 10.86 -0.52
N TYR A 28 -4.90 9.73 -1.23
CA TYR A 28 -3.98 9.55 -2.35
C TYR A 28 -4.43 10.20 -3.66
N GLY A 29 -5.58 10.87 -3.65
CA GLY A 29 -6.10 11.65 -4.76
C GLY A 29 -7.38 11.08 -5.34
N GLU A 30 -8.25 12.01 -5.77
CA GLU A 30 -9.50 11.71 -6.46
C GLU A 30 -9.23 11.08 -7.84
N GLY A 31 -10.06 10.13 -8.26
CA GLY A 31 -9.95 9.48 -9.56
C GLY A 31 -9.10 8.20 -9.58
N ASN A 32 -8.46 7.86 -8.45
CA ASN A 32 -7.65 6.66 -8.34
C ASN A 32 -8.45 5.36 -8.55
N GLU A 33 -9.77 5.36 -8.35
CA GLU A 33 -10.65 4.23 -8.62
C GLU A 33 -10.64 3.79 -10.10
N ARG A 34 -10.32 4.71 -11.02
CA ARG A 34 -10.18 4.39 -12.46
C ARG A 34 -8.85 3.73 -12.80
N ARG A 35 -7.84 3.90 -11.94
CA ARG A 35 -6.47 3.41 -12.16
C ARG A 35 -6.20 2.12 -11.39
N LEU A 36 -6.49 2.12 -10.09
CA LEU A 36 -6.22 1.01 -9.16
C LEU A 36 -7.24 -0.12 -9.32
N THR A 37 -7.13 -0.84 -10.43
CA THR A 37 -8.11 -1.85 -10.87
C THR A 37 -7.58 -3.28 -10.79
N GLY A 38 -6.34 -3.47 -10.35
CA GLY A 38 -5.66 -4.78 -10.41
C GLY A 38 -5.07 -5.10 -11.79
N LYS A 39 -5.19 -4.20 -12.77
CA LYS A 39 -4.67 -4.35 -14.14
C LYS A 39 -3.60 -3.31 -14.42
N HIS A 40 -2.83 -3.50 -15.49
CA HIS A 40 -1.83 -2.51 -15.96
C HIS A 40 -0.89 -2.08 -14.83
N GLU A 41 -0.21 -3.07 -14.23
CA GLU A 41 0.80 -2.84 -13.19
C GLU A 41 0.26 -2.10 -11.95
N THR A 42 -1.04 -2.24 -11.66
CA THR A 42 -1.68 -1.72 -10.44
C THR A 42 -2.34 -2.82 -9.63
N ALA A 43 -2.46 -2.59 -8.32
CA ALA A 43 -3.31 -3.39 -7.44
C ALA A 43 -4.75 -2.89 -7.46
N ASP A 44 -5.69 -3.74 -7.06
CA ASP A 44 -7.09 -3.35 -6.83
C ASP A 44 -7.18 -2.37 -5.65
N ILE A 45 -7.98 -1.30 -5.80
CA ILE A 45 -8.10 -0.23 -4.81
C ILE A 45 -8.58 -0.71 -3.44
N ASN A 46 -9.30 -1.83 -3.36
CA ASN A 46 -9.85 -2.36 -2.11
C ASN A 46 -8.93 -3.39 -1.44
N THR A 47 -7.87 -3.81 -2.13
CA THR A 47 -7.00 -4.92 -1.69
C THR A 47 -5.58 -4.41 -1.47
N PHE A 48 -5.07 -4.57 -0.25
CA PHE A 48 -3.67 -4.25 0.05
C PHE A 48 -2.80 -5.49 -0.19
N THR A 49 -1.81 -5.36 -1.07
CA THR A 49 -0.83 -6.42 -1.41
C THR A 49 0.58 -5.83 -1.48
N TRP A 50 1.59 -6.65 -1.17
CA TRP A 50 3.01 -6.28 -1.21
C TRP A 50 3.89 -7.51 -1.46
#